data_AF-A0A355G506-F1
#
_entry.id   AF-A0A355G506-F1
#
_cell.length_a   1.000
_cell.length_b   1.000
_cell.length_c   1.000
_cell.angle_alpha   90.00
_cell.angle_beta   90.00
_cell.angle_gamma   90.00
#
_symmetry.space_group_name_H-M   'P 1'
#
loop_
_entity.id
_entity.type
_entity.pdbx_description
1 polymer ?
#
loop_
_entity_poly.entity_id
_entity_poly.type
_entity_poly.pdbx_seq_one_letter_code
_entity_poly.pdbx_strand_id
1 'polypeptide(L)'
;MRWEHPVQFASQSDVGFRRRNNEDSISVRICKDQESWRDHGHFFLVADGMGGHAVGELASKIASETVPHTFFKNKPGPVAKSLKSAIEVANQAINERGMANREFMRMGTTCSSLCLCSEGAVIGHVGDSRVYRVRENRIDQLTFDHSLQ
;
A
#
# COMPACT_ATOMS: atom_id res chain seq x y z
N MET A 1 -13.09 22.48 -19.37
CA MET A 1 -12.06 22.63 -18.32
C MET A 1 -11.09 21.49 -18.47
N ARG A 2 -9.79 21.76 -18.66
CA ARG A 2 -8.78 20.72 -18.86
C ARG A 2 -8.34 20.20 -17.51
N TRP A 3 -8.42 18.90 -17.33
CA TRP A 3 -7.92 18.19 -16.16
C TRP A 3 -6.40 18.36 -16.06
N GLU A 4 -5.91 19.05 -15.02
CA GLU A 4 -4.48 19.38 -14.82
C GLU A 4 -3.89 18.72 -13.56
N HIS A 5 -4.16 17.43 -13.36
CA HIS A 5 -3.41 16.62 -12.39
C HIS A 5 -2.74 15.41 -13.04
N PRO A 6 -1.90 15.59 -14.08
CA PRO A 6 -1.12 14.48 -14.63
C PRO A 6 -0.06 14.05 -13.61
N VAL A 7 -0.25 12.89 -12.99
CA VAL A 7 0.81 12.22 -12.25
C VAL A 7 1.57 11.29 -13.21
N GLN A 8 2.89 11.45 -13.27
CA GLN A 8 3.76 10.46 -13.90
C GLN A 8 4.26 9.51 -12.82
N PHE A 9 4.19 8.22 -13.08
CA PHE A 9 4.66 7.21 -12.15
C PHE A 9 5.40 6.10 -12.89
N ALA A 10 6.30 5.44 -12.18
CA ALA A 10 6.91 4.19 -12.57
C ALA A 10 6.89 3.26 -11.35
N SER A 11 6.83 1.96 -11.60
CA SER A 11 6.90 0.93 -10.56
C SER A 11 7.83 -0.17 -11.04
N GLN A 12 8.68 -0.64 -10.14
CA GLN A 12 9.62 -1.71 -10.42
C GLN A 12 9.71 -2.61 -9.18
N SER A 13 9.77 -3.90 -9.41
CA SER A 13 9.99 -4.92 -8.38
C SER A 13 10.90 -5.98 -8.98
N ASP A 14 11.83 -6.50 -8.17
CA ASP A 14 12.85 -7.46 -8.58
C ASP A 14 13.06 -8.45 -7.44
N VAL A 15 13.27 -9.73 -7.76
CA VAL A 15 13.51 -10.78 -6.75
C VAL A 15 14.87 -10.62 -6.06
N GLY A 16 15.80 -9.91 -6.70
CA GLY A 16 17.19 -9.79 -6.29
C GLY A 16 17.99 -11.08 -6.49
N PHE A 17 19.23 -11.07 -6.01
CA PHE A 17 20.16 -12.19 -6.24
C PHE A 17 20.13 -13.29 -5.18
N ARG A 18 19.38 -13.10 -4.08
CA ARG A 18 19.45 -13.99 -2.90
C ARG A 18 18.16 -14.76 -2.62
N ARG A 19 17.00 -14.18 -2.91
CA ARG A 19 15.70 -14.81 -2.65
C ARG A 19 15.33 -15.70 -3.84
N ARG A 20 14.54 -16.75 -3.57
CA ARG A 20 14.00 -17.61 -4.62
C ARG A 20 12.72 -17.04 -5.22
N ASN A 21 11.91 -16.40 -4.38
CA ASN A 21 10.62 -15.82 -4.75
C ASN A 21 10.61 -14.36 -4.35
N ASN A 22 9.83 -13.57 -5.10
CA ASN A 22 9.57 -12.18 -4.77
C ASN A 22 8.32 -12.12 -3.87
N GLU A 23 8.52 -11.68 -2.63
CA GLU A 23 7.43 -11.53 -1.66
C GLU A 23 6.90 -10.08 -1.64
N ASP A 24 7.41 -9.19 -2.51
CA ASP A 24 6.93 -7.81 -2.66
C ASP A 24 5.72 -7.73 -3.59
N SER A 25 4.79 -6.83 -3.26
CA SER A 25 3.65 -6.48 -4.10
C SER A 25 3.51 -4.96 -4.24
N ILE A 26 3.13 -4.52 -5.44
CA ILE A 26 2.91 -3.10 -5.78
C ILE A 26 1.49 -2.94 -6.32
N SER A 27 0.82 -1.86 -5.91
CA SER A 27 -0.47 -1.47 -6.47
C SER A 27 -0.50 0.01 -6.83
N VAL A 28 -0.98 0.33 -8.02
CA VAL A 28 -1.17 1.70 -8.50
C VAL A 28 -2.56 1.86 -9.11
N ARG A 29 -3.25 2.93 -8.74
CA ARG A 29 -4.56 3.31 -9.29
C ARG A 29 -4.59 4.80 -9.56
N ILE A 30 -4.65 5.17 -10.84
CA ILE A 30 -4.74 6.55 -11.30
C ILE A 30 -6.18 6.83 -11.72
N CYS A 31 -6.84 7.77 -11.05
CA CYS A 31 -8.14 8.31 -11.45
C CYS A 31 -8.11 8.87 -12.88
N LYS A 32 -9.14 8.54 -13.65
CA LYS A 32 -9.22 8.84 -15.09
C LYS A 32 -9.84 10.19 -15.40
N ASP A 33 -10.56 10.75 -14.44
CA ASP A 33 -11.32 11.98 -14.58
C ASP A 33 -11.32 12.78 -13.26
N GLN A 34 -11.87 13.99 -13.34
CA GLN A 34 -11.89 14.93 -12.25
C GLN A 34 -12.74 14.50 -11.07
N GLU A 35 -13.84 13.82 -11.34
CA GLU A 35 -14.79 13.39 -10.33
C GLU A 35 -14.18 12.27 -9.47
N SER A 36 -13.67 11.22 -10.12
CA SER A 36 -13.00 10.11 -9.42
C SER A 36 -11.76 10.55 -8.65
N TRP A 37 -10.99 11.53 -9.14
CA TRP A 37 -9.87 12.08 -8.37
C TRP A 37 -10.33 12.91 -7.18
N ARG A 38 -11.39 13.71 -7.32
CA ARG A 38 -11.91 14.52 -6.21
C ARG A 38 -12.43 13.62 -5.09
N ASP A 39 -13.01 12.48 -5.45
CA ASP A 39 -13.62 11.56 -4.50
C ASP A 39 -12.59 10.66 -3.79
N HIS A 40 -11.53 10.22 -4.47
CA HIS A 40 -10.56 9.25 -3.92
C HIS A 40 -9.08 9.59 -4.13
N GLY A 41 -8.72 10.38 -5.13
CA GLY A 41 -7.32 10.70 -5.46
C GLY A 41 -6.53 9.57 -6.14
N HIS A 42 -5.28 9.86 -6.52
CA HIS A 42 -4.37 8.85 -7.07
C HIS A 42 -3.76 8.01 -5.94
N PHE A 43 -3.76 6.70 -6.10
CA PHE A 43 -3.38 5.75 -5.05
C PHE A 43 -2.17 4.91 -5.45
N PHE A 44 -1.25 4.74 -4.51
CA PHE A 44 -0.03 3.96 -4.63
C PHE A 44 0.15 3.13 -3.37
N LEU A 45 0.68 1.91 -3.50
CA LEU A 45 0.96 1.03 -2.37
C LEU A 45 2.13 0.12 -2.71
N VAL A 46 3.00 -0.09 -1.72
CA VAL A 46 4.00 -1.16 -1.67
C VAL A 46 3.78 -2.00 -0.41
N ALA A 47 3.98 -3.30 -0.54
CA ALA A 47 3.83 -4.27 0.54
C ALA A 47 4.96 -5.31 0.42
N ASP A 48 5.73 -5.48 1.49
CA ASP A 48 6.82 -6.47 1.60
C ASP A 48 6.32 -7.63 2.48
N GLY A 49 6.18 -8.80 1.85
CA GLY A 49 5.65 -10.00 2.46
C GLY A 49 6.64 -10.69 3.40
N MET A 50 6.12 -11.17 4.53
CA MET A 50 6.87 -11.93 5.53
C MET A 50 6.12 -13.21 5.90
N GLY A 51 6.87 -14.25 6.27
CA GLY A 51 6.33 -15.57 6.61
C GLY A 51 7.08 -16.73 5.98
N GLY A 52 7.94 -16.45 5.00
CA GLY A 52 8.80 -17.41 4.32
C GLY A 52 8.10 -18.09 3.13
N HIS A 53 8.80 -18.15 1.99
CA HIS A 53 8.31 -18.78 0.76
C HIS A 53 6.98 -18.16 0.27
N ALA A 54 6.05 -18.99 -0.22
CA ALA A 54 4.77 -18.55 -0.79
C ALA A 54 3.83 -17.86 0.22
N VAL A 55 4.13 -17.91 1.51
CA VAL A 55 3.30 -17.32 2.58
C VAL A 55 3.40 -15.79 2.55
N GLY A 56 4.61 -15.25 2.42
CA GLY A 56 4.82 -13.80 2.33
C GLY A 56 4.27 -13.22 1.04
N GLU A 57 4.51 -13.90 -0.09
CA GLU A 57 3.95 -13.53 -1.40
C GLU A 57 2.42 -13.43 -1.35
N LEU A 58 1.75 -14.40 -0.72
CA LEU A 58 0.31 -14.36 -0.56
C LEU A 58 -0.14 -13.19 0.33
N ALA A 59 0.62 -12.86 1.37
CA ALA A 59 0.26 -11.79 2.30
C ALA A 59 0.34 -10.41 1.63
N SER A 60 1.46 -10.11 0.99
CA SER A 60 1.65 -8.85 0.27
C SER A 60 0.65 -8.70 -0.87
N LYS A 61 0.33 -9.82 -1.56
CA LYS A 61 -0.71 -9.83 -2.59
C LYS A 61 -2.07 -9.47 -2.03
N ILE A 62 -2.51 -10.10 -0.93
CA ILE A 62 -3.78 -9.77 -0.27
C ILE A 62 -3.83 -8.29 0.10
N ALA A 63 -2.76 -7.73 0.67
CA ALA A 63 -2.71 -6.30 0.99
C ALA A 63 -2.83 -5.42 -0.27
N SER A 64 -2.06 -5.71 -1.31
CA SER A 64 -2.01 -4.92 -2.56
C SER A 64 -3.31 -4.95 -3.36
N GLU A 65 -4.14 -5.98 -3.18
CA GLU A 65 -5.46 -6.12 -3.81
C GLU A 65 -6.57 -5.55 -2.92
N THR A 66 -6.56 -5.89 -1.63
CA THR A 66 -7.68 -5.60 -0.70
C THR A 66 -7.72 -4.15 -0.27
N VAL A 67 -6.56 -3.53 0.01
CA VAL A 67 -6.50 -2.12 0.43
C VAL A 67 -7.10 -1.20 -0.65
N PRO A 68 -6.62 -1.19 -1.92
CA PRO A 68 -7.22 -0.33 -2.92
C PRO A 68 -8.67 -0.71 -3.20
N HIS A 69 -9.02 -2.01 -3.26
CA HIS A 69 -10.41 -2.41 -3.49
C HIS A 69 -11.36 -1.81 -2.45
N THR A 70 -11.03 -1.92 -1.17
CA THR A 70 -11.85 -1.41 -0.07
C THR A 70 -11.86 0.12 -0.06
N PHE A 71 -10.70 0.76 -0.29
CA PHE A 71 -10.57 2.21 -0.34
C PHE A 71 -11.48 2.84 -1.41
N PHE A 72 -11.46 2.32 -2.64
CA PHE A 72 -12.27 2.84 -3.75
C PHE A 72 -13.75 2.41 -3.68
N LYS A 73 -14.08 1.34 -2.93
CA LYS A 73 -15.48 0.94 -2.67
C LYS A 73 -16.15 1.81 -1.61
N ASN A 74 -15.38 2.39 -0.69
CA ASN A 74 -15.90 3.28 0.33
C ASN A 74 -16.48 4.55 -0.31
N LYS A 75 -17.57 5.05 0.29
CA LYS A 75 -18.16 6.34 -0.12
C LYS A 75 -17.14 7.46 0.07
N PRO A 76 -17.20 8.52 -0.76
CA PRO A 76 -16.34 9.68 -0.59
C PRO A 76 -16.45 10.26 0.82
N GLY A 77 -15.31 10.61 1.39
CA GLY A 77 -15.17 11.05 2.78
C GLY A 77 -13.69 11.29 3.11
N PRO A 78 -13.35 11.54 4.39
CA PRO A 78 -11.97 11.83 4.78
C PRO A 78 -11.03 10.69 4.38
N VAL A 79 -10.07 10.97 3.49
CA VAL A 79 -9.19 9.96 2.88
C VAL A 79 -8.46 9.14 3.94
N ALA A 80 -7.98 9.79 5.00
CA ALA A 80 -7.30 9.12 6.10
C ALA A 80 -8.17 8.05 6.81
N LYS A 81 -9.47 8.31 6.97
CA LYS A 81 -10.39 7.34 7.60
C LYS A 81 -10.67 6.16 6.67
N SER A 82 -10.93 6.44 5.40
CA SER A 82 -11.14 5.40 4.38
C SER A 82 -9.91 4.51 4.21
N LEU A 83 -8.72 5.11 4.23
CA LEU A 83 -7.45 4.39 4.14
C LEU A 83 -7.17 3.52 5.37
N LYS A 84 -7.40 4.05 6.58
CA LYS A 84 -7.28 3.28 7.83
C LYS A 84 -8.18 2.04 7.80
N SER A 85 -9.46 2.24 7.46
CA SER A 85 -10.43 1.15 7.38
C SER A 85 -10.03 0.10 6.32
N ALA A 86 -9.52 0.53 5.17
CA ALA A 86 -9.07 -0.39 4.12
C ALA A 86 -7.85 -1.23 4.57
N ILE A 87 -6.91 -0.63 5.29
CA ILE A 87 -5.76 -1.33 5.88
C ILE A 87 -6.22 -2.32 6.96
N GLU A 88 -7.17 -1.94 7.82
CA GLU A 88 -7.74 -2.82 8.85
C GLU A 88 -8.44 -4.05 8.23
N VAL A 89 -9.20 -3.86 7.15
CA VAL A 89 -9.85 -4.96 6.41
C VAL A 89 -8.81 -5.90 5.79
N ALA A 90 -7.76 -5.36 5.17
CA ALA A 90 -6.67 -6.17 4.62
C ALA A 90 -5.93 -6.96 5.72
N ASN A 91 -5.65 -6.31 6.85
CA ASN A 91 -5.03 -6.96 8.02
C ASN A 91 -5.90 -8.10 8.56
N GLN A 92 -7.21 -7.89 8.67
CA GLN A 92 -8.15 -8.93 9.09
C GLN A 92 -8.13 -10.13 8.13
N ALA A 93 -8.19 -9.89 6.82
CA ALA A 93 -8.15 -10.94 5.82
C ALA A 93 -6.84 -11.76 5.87
N ILE A 94 -5.70 -11.10 6.08
CA ILE A 94 -4.40 -11.75 6.24
C ILE A 94 -4.37 -12.57 7.53
N ASN A 95 -4.87 -12.02 8.64
CA ASN A 95 -4.89 -12.70 9.92
C ASN A 95 -5.79 -13.94 9.90
N GLU A 96 -7.00 -13.84 9.35
CA GLU A 96 -7.93 -14.98 9.19
C GLU A 96 -7.29 -16.10 8.36
N ARG A 97 -6.59 -15.73 7.28
CA ARG A 97 -5.87 -16.69 6.43
C ARG A 97 -4.68 -17.33 7.16
N GLY A 98 -3.97 -16.55 7.96
CA GLY A 98 -2.87 -17.02 8.80
C GLY A 98 -3.32 -17.98 9.91
N MET A 99 -4.52 -17.78 10.45
CA MET A 99 -5.11 -18.66 11.47
C MET A 99 -5.66 -19.97 10.90
N ALA A 100 -6.02 -20.01 9.60
CA ALA A 100 -6.63 -21.17 8.97
C ALA A 100 -5.66 -22.36 8.76
N ASN A 101 -4.34 -22.12 8.71
CA ASN A 101 -3.34 -23.18 8.55
C ASN A 101 -2.11 -22.89 9.43
N ARG A 102 -1.60 -23.90 10.14
CA ARG A 102 -0.37 -23.79 10.94
C ARG A 102 0.83 -23.32 10.13
N GLU A 103 0.91 -23.68 8.85
CA GLU A 103 1.97 -23.23 7.94
C GLU A 103 1.89 -21.72 7.62
N PHE A 104 0.72 -21.09 7.83
CA PHE A 104 0.50 -19.65 7.60
C PHE A 104 0.49 -18.83 8.89
N MET A 105 0.78 -19.41 10.06
CA MET A 105 0.74 -18.67 11.34
C MET A 105 1.68 -17.46 11.42
N ARG A 106 2.71 -17.40 10.57
CA ARG A 106 3.66 -16.27 10.48
C ARG A 106 3.42 -15.38 9.27
N MET A 107 2.31 -15.56 8.58
CA MET A 107 1.90 -14.77 7.44
C MET A 107 1.70 -13.32 7.87
N GLY A 108 2.40 -12.41 7.18
CA GLY A 108 2.29 -10.99 7.41
C GLY A 108 2.86 -10.23 6.23
N THR A 109 2.64 -8.93 6.20
CA THR A 109 3.24 -8.05 5.20
C THR A 109 3.31 -6.64 5.77
N THR A 110 4.29 -5.87 5.33
CA THR A 110 4.22 -4.42 5.47
C THR A 110 3.11 -3.87 4.57
N CYS A 111 2.70 -2.64 4.82
CA CYS A 111 1.85 -1.87 3.93
C CYS A 111 2.24 -0.40 4.02
N SER A 112 2.82 0.16 2.95
CA SER A 112 3.09 1.58 2.81
C SER A 112 2.34 2.13 1.61
N SER A 113 1.37 3.00 1.86
CA SER A 113 0.46 3.55 0.87
C SER A 113 0.53 5.06 0.83
N LEU A 114 0.32 5.63 -0.36
CA LEU A 114 0.26 7.06 -0.62
C LEU A 114 -0.98 7.35 -1.44
N CYS A 115 -1.80 8.28 -0.97
CA CYS A 115 -2.92 8.85 -1.69
C CYS A 115 -2.65 10.33 -1.97
N LEU A 116 -2.64 10.72 -3.25
CA LEU A 116 -2.54 12.10 -3.71
C LEU A 116 -3.94 12.60 -4.08
N CYS A 117 -4.55 13.38 -3.20
CA CYS A 117 -5.93 13.84 -3.31
C CYS A 117 -6.04 15.36 -3.06
N SER A 118 -7.28 15.86 -3.01
CA SER A 118 -7.60 17.27 -2.70
C SER A 118 -7.16 17.71 -1.30
N GLU A 119 -7.02 16.77 -0.36
CA GLU A 119 -6.50 17.02 1.01
C GLU A 119 -4.95 17.10 1.05
N GLY A 120 -4.28 16.80 -0.07
CA GLY A 120 -2.82 16.73 -0.17
C GLY A 120 -2.32 15.29 -0.30
N ALA A 121 -1.19 14.99 0.35
CA ALA A 121 -0.61 13.66 0.39
C ALA A 121 -0.96 12.96 1.71
N VAL A 122 -1.73 11.87 1.63
CA VAL A 122 -2.13 11.07 2.79
C VAL A 122 -1.41 9.73 2.74
N ILE A 123 -0.74 9.37 3.83
CA ILE A 123 0.05 8.14 3.95
C ILE A 123 -0.60 7.20 4.96
N GLY A 124 -0.76 5.93 4.57
CA GLY A 124 -1.10 4.84 5.47
C GLY A 124 0.07 3.88 5.55
N HIS A 125 0.59 3.62 6.75
CA HIS A 125 1.86 2.92 6.93
C HIS A 125 1.82 1.91 8.10
N VAL A 126 2.25 0.68 7.82
CA VAL A 126 2.47 -0.41 8.77
C VAL A 126 3.73 -1.18 8.36
N GLY A 127 4.70 -1.33 9.27
CA GLY A 127 5.92 -2.11 9.05
C GLY A 127 7.13 -1.20 8.86
N ASP A 128 8.10 -1.64 8.08
CA ASP A 128 9.39 -0.96 7.88
C ASP A 128 9.70 -0.63 6.41
N SER A 129 8.75 -0.87 5.50
CA SER A 129 8.75 -0.23 4.18
C SER A 129 8.58 1.29 4.33
N ARG A 130 9.00 2.08 3.33
CA ARG A 130 9.14 3.53 3.54
C ARG A 130 8.51 4.38 2.44
N VAL A 131 8.01 5.55 2.84
CA VAL A 131 7.60 6.62 1.93
C VAL A 131 8.53 7.80 2.12
N TYR A 132 9.08 8.31 1.02
CA TYR A 132 9.96 9.48 1.02
C TYR A 132 9.37 10.61 0.18
N ARG A 133 9.69 11.85 0.56
CA ARG A 133 9.52 13.02 -0.29
C ARG A 133 10.88 13.50 -0.73
N VAL A 134 11.08 13.54 -2.04
CA VAL A 134 12.21 14.23 -2.66
C VAL A 134 11.71 15.57 -3.19
N ARG A 135 12.24 16.67 -2.68
CA ARG A 135 11.91 18.02 -3.13
C ARG A 135 13.16 18.89 -3.05
N GLU A 136 13.47 19.56 -4.16
CA GLU A 136 14.72 20.31 -4.31
C GLU A 136 15.93 19.39 -4.03
N ASN A 137 16.82 19.76 -3.11
CA ASN A 137 18.00 18.99 -2.72
C ASN A 137 17.81 18.24 -1.39
N ARG A 138 16.56 17.88 -1.04
CA ARG A 138 16.25 17.19 0.22
C ARG A 138 15.45 15.91 0.00
N ILE A 139 15.81 14.89 0.77
CA ILE A 139 15.10 13.62 0.90
C ILE A 139 14.59 13.54 2.33
N ASP A 140 13.28 13.67 2.52
CA ASP A 140 12.64 13.53 3.84
C ASP A 140 11.92 12.17 3.90
N GLN A 141 12.28 11.32 4.87
CA GLN A 141 11.52 10.11 5.18
C GLN A 141 10.23 10.52 5.91
N LEU A 142 9.08 10.15 5.34
CA LEU A 142 7.77 10.54 5.87
C LEU A 142 7.15 9.49 6.81
N THR A 143 7.73 8.29 6.84
CA THR A 143 7.30 7.16 7.68
C THR A 143 8.35 6.83 8.73
N PHE A 144 7.93 6.25 9.86
CA PHE A 144 8.84 5.75 10.88
C PHE A 144 8.76 4.22 10.92
N ASP A 145 9.90 3.55 10.81
CA ASP A 145 9.95 2.09 10.74
C ASP A 145 9.44 1.45 12.04
N HIS A 146 8.48 0.53 11.93
CA HIS A 146 7.97 -0.24 13.06
C HIS A 146 8.86 -1.46 13.38
N SER A 147 10.17 -1.23 13.52
CA SER A 147 11.15 -2.27 13.87
C SER A 147 11.53 -2.19 15.34
N LEU A 148 11.83 -3.34 15.96
CA LEU A 148 12.43 -3.37 17.29
C LEU A 148 13.89 -2.90 17.14
N GLN A 149 14.24 -1.80 17.82
CA GLN A 149 15.61 -1.30 17.93
C GLN A 149 16.45 -2.16 18.88
#